data_AF-A0A316DG81-F1
#
_entry.id   AF-A0A316DG81-F1
#
_cell.length_a   1.000
_cell.length_b   1.000
_cell.length_c   1.000
_cell.angle_alpha   90.00
_cell.angle_beta   90.00
_cell.angle_gamma   90.00
#
_symmetry.space_group_name_H-M   'P 1'
#
loop_
_entity.id
_entity.type
_entity.pdbx_description
1 polymer ?
#
loop_
_entity_poly.entity_id
_entity_poly.type
_entity_poly.pdbx_seq_one_letter_code
_entity_poly.pdbx_strand_id
1 'polypeptide(L)'
;MKYKTQIIQLVLFVTTLITTTLAGAESITGRFFFFLPKESILHFPEDFWQGFQFSIPFLVILTFHEFGHYFTARYYNIKVTLPYYIPMWLSAISMSIGTMGAVIRIIGQTRSRKEYFDIGIAGPLAGFMVALVVLFYGFTHLPPLEYIFKIHPEYTKFGEHYKTDILHITKFMDGQLVLGDNLLFKFFKNYVADPKLLPPNFEIMHYPVIWAGYLSLFFTALNLIPIGQLDGGHILYGLIGKKNFNIVSPIIFIGFILFAGYGLLTVNDIKNIGTGGQYKDESEFFTWLLGYIFFLRICFSRISENPITSWVLSLSVVLAQFLLSYIPDIATSHGFIGFLPFALFLGKFVGVYHPEVEIDEPLDFKRKLLGWLTLIIFILCFTPYPFMEIDFSAK
;
A
#
# COMPACT_ATOMS: atom_id res chain seq x y z
N MET A 1 2.96 32.68 15.14
CA MET A 1 3.34 31.51 14.30
C MET A 1 2.54 30.25 14.62
N LYS A 2 2.39 29.83 15.89
CA LYS A 2 1.67 28.60 16.27
C LYS A 2 0.24 28.46 15.72
N TYR A 3 -0.55 29.55 15.76
CA TYR A 3 -1.92 29.58 15.21
C TYR A 3 -1.97 29.35 13.69
N LYS A 4 -1.03 29.90 12.91
CA LYS A 4 -0.99 29.69 11.45
C LYS A 4 -0.76 28.22 11.10
N THR A 5 0.14 27.55 11.83
CA THR A 5 0.41 26.12 11.64
C THR A 5 -0.80 25.24 11.95
N GLN A 6 -1.50 25.53 13.05
CA GLN A 6 -2.71 24.80 13.44
C GLN A 6 -3.85 24.98 12.43
N ILE A 7 -4.00 26.19 11.87
CA ILE A 7 -4.98 26.44 10.81
C ILE A 7 -4.64 25.62 9.57
N ILE A 8 -3.37 25.56 9.14
CA ILE A 8 -2.95 24.74 7.99
C ILE A 8 -3.28 23.26 8.24
N GLN A 9 -2.98 22.74 9.43
CA GLN A 9 -3.25 21.34 9.79
C GLN A 9 -4.76 21.04 9.78
N LEU A 10 -5.58 21.96 10.31
CA LEU A 10 -7.03 21.82 10.30
C LEU A 10 -7.59 21.87 8.88
N VAL A 11 -7.12 22.81 8.05
CA VAL A 11 -7.52 22.91 6.64
C VAL A 11 -7.13 21.64 5.89
N LEU A 12 -5.91 21.13 6.07
CA LEU A 12 -5.48 19.88 5.46
C LEU A 12 -6.35 18.70 5.91
N PHE A 13 -6.65 18.59 7.21
CA PHE A 13 -7.55 17.56 7.72
C PHE A 13 -8.95 17.64 7.10
N VAL A 14 -9.55 18.83 7.04
CA VAL A 14 -10.88 19.02 6.43
C VAL A 14 -10.85 18.69 4.94
N THR A 15 -9.82 19.15 4.21
CA THR A 15 -9.66 18.82 2.79
C THR A 15 -9.50 17.31 2.60
N THR A 16 -8.70 16.65 3.43
CA THR A 16 -8.53 15.19 3.39
C THR A 16 -9.83 14.46 3.71
N LEU A 17 -10.62 14.92 4.68
CA LEU A 17 -11.94 14.37 4.96
C LEU A 17 -12.84 14.44 3.72
N ILE A 18 -12.86 15.58 3.02
CA ILE A 18 -13.64 15.74 1.80
C ILE A 18 -13.13 14.81 0.70
N THR A 19 -11.83 14.79 0.42
CA THR A 19 -11.26 13.96 -0.66
C THR A 19 -11.40 12.47 -0.40
N THR A 20 -11.23 12.02 0.84
CA THR A 20 -11.45 10.62 1.24
C THR A 20 -12.93 10.24 1.20
N THR A 21 -13.84 11.18 1.52
CA THR A 21 -15.29 10.93 1.40
C THR A 21 -15.70 10.78 -0.07
N LEU A 22 -15.16 11.62 -0.96
CA LEU A 22 -15.39 11.50 -2.41
C LEU A 22 -14.84 10.16 -2.95
N ALA A 23 -13.60 9.82 -2.61
CA ALA A 23 -13.00 8.54 -2.98
C ALA A 23 -13.80 7.31 -2.50
N GLY A 24 -14.33 7.39 -1.27
CA GLY A 24 -15.20 6.36 -0.71
C GLY A 24 -16.52 6.24 -1.48
N ALA A 25 -17.15 7.35 -1.82
CA ALA A 25 -18.37 7.36 -2.62
C ALA A 25 -18.13 6.75 -4.02
N GLU A 26 -16.99 7.08 -4.64
CA GLU A 26 -16.58 6.51 -5.93
C GLU A 26 -16.37 4.99 -5.86
N SER A 27 -15.70 4.52 -4.79
CA SER A 27 -15.45 3.09 -4.57
C SER A 27 -16.74 2.30 -4.27
N ILE A 28 -17.69 2.91 -3.55
CA ILE A 28 -18.97 2.27 -3.20
C ILE A 28 -19.93 2.20 -4.39
N THR A 29 -19.97 3.25 -5.21
CA THR A 29 -21.01 3.39 -6.24
C THR A 29 -20.53 3.09 -7.66
N GLY A 30 -19.22 3.02 -7.88
CA GLY A 30 -18.62 2.96 -9.22
C GLY A 30 -18.84 4.22 -10.06
N ARG A 31 -19.38 5.30 -9.48
CA ARG A 31 -19.67 6.58 -10.16
C ARG A 31 -18.58 7.60 -9.84
N PHE A 32 -18.13 8.35 -10.84
CA PHE A 32 -17.02 9.30 -10.74
C PHE A 32 -17.51 10.75 -10.77
N PHE A 33 -16.68 11.70 -10.31
CA PHE A 33 -17.09 13.10 -10.22
C PHE A 33 -17.02 13.86 -11.55
N PHE A 34 -16.06 13.55 -12.43
CA PHE A 34 -15.84 14.25 -13.70
C PHE A 34 -15.68 13.30 -14.90
N PHE A 35 -15.98 13.80 -16.11
CA PHE A 35 -15.66 13.19 -17.41
C PHE A 35 -16.44 11.95 -17.88
N LEU A 36 -17.61 11.65 -17.30
CA LEU A 36 -18.47 10.54 -17.74
C LEU A 36 -19.91 11.00 -18.06
N PRO A 37 -20.71 10.19 -18.78
CA PRO A 37 -22.13 10.46 -19.02
C PRO A 37 -22.88 10.77 -17.72
N LYS A 38 -23.99 11.52 -17.78
CA LYS A 38 -24.76 11.95 -16.57
C LYS A 38 -25.11 10.81 -15.61
N GLU A 39 -25.28 9.60 -16.12
CA GLU A 39 -25.63 8.39 -15.36
C GLU A 39 -24.47 7.87 -14.49
N SER A 40 -23.24 8.29 -14.78
CA SER A 40 -22.01 7.85 -14.11
C SER A 40 -21.46 8.92 -13.15
N ILE A 41 -22.19 10.02 -12.95
CA ILE A 41 -21.81 11.12 -12.06
C ILE A 41 -22.36 10.84 -10.65
N LEU A 42 -21.60 11.18 -9.61
CA LEU A 42 -22.06 11.10 -8.22
C LEU A 42 -23.36 11.89 -8.01
N HIS A 43 -24.34 11.27 -7.36
CA HIS A 43 -25.59 11.90 -6.95
C HIS A 43 -25.41 12.58 -5.59
N PHE A 44 -25.43 13.91 -5.61
CA PHE A 44 -25.35 14.72 -4.39
C PHE A 44 -26.76 15.04 -3.87
N PRO A 45 -26.99 14.95 -2.54
CA PRO A 45 -26.03 14.70 -1.45
C PRO A 45 -25.86 13.22 -1.03
N GLU A 46 -26.64 12.29 -1.59
CA GLU A 46 -26.78 10.93 -1.06
C GLU A 46 -25.48 10.11 -1.13
N ASP A 47 -24.79 10.13 -2.27
CA ASP A 47 -23.56 9.35 -2.47
C ASP A 47 -22.41 9.91 -1.61
N PHE A 48 -22.36 11.24 -1.45
CA PHE A 48 -21.39 11.89 -0.56
C PHE A 48 -21.57 11.43 0.89
N TRP A 49 -22.82 11.29 1.36
CA TRP A 49 -23.09 10.84 2.73
C TRP A 49 -22.68 9.39 2.95
N GLN A 50 -22.83 8.53 1.93
CA GLN A 50 -22.36 7.15 1.98
C GLN A 50 -20.83 7.07 2.07
N GLY A 51 -20.12 7.97 1.42
CA GLY A 51 -18.65 8.08 1.49
C GLY A 51 -18.10 8.23 2.91
N PHE A 52 -18.86 8.78 3.86
CA PHE A 52 -18.45 8.87 5.27
C PHE A 52 -18.27 7.51 5.94
N GLN A 53 -19.00 6.49 5.49
CA GLN A 53 -18.84 5.13 6.00
C GLN A 53 -17.45 4.56 5.71
N PHE A 54 -16.75 5.10 4.70
CA PHE A 54 -15.37 4.79 4.39
C PHE A 54 -14.41 5.78 5.06
N SER A 55 -14.63 7.09 4.89
CA SER A 55 -13.65 8.11 5.30
C SER A 55 -13.48 8.20 6.80
N ILE A 56 -14.54 8.02 7.60
CA ILE A 56 -14.48 8.04 9.06
C ILE A 56 -13.59 6.90 9.60
N PRO A 57 -13.90 5.61 9.37
CA PRO A 57 -13.06 4.54 9.90
C PRO A 57 -11.62 4.62 9.38
N PHE A 58 -11.44 4.97 8.11
CA PHE A 58 -10.09 5.08 7.54
C PHE A 58 -9.26 6.21 8.16
N LEU A 59 -9.83 7.40 8.30
CA LEU A 59 -9.13 8.52 8.94
C LEU A 59 -8.93 8.30 10.44
N VAL A 60 -9.85 7.64 11.13
CA VAL A 60 -9.65 7.27 12.55
C VAL A 60 -8.43 6.37 12.69
N ILE A 61 -8.26 5.37 11.84
CA ILE A 61 -7.08 4.49 11.88
C ILE A 61 -5.78 5.28 11.64
N LEU A 62 -5.74 6.10 10.59
CA LEU A 62 -4.57 6.96 10.29
C LEU A 62 -4.28 7.94 11.44
N THR A 63 -5.34 8.49 12.04
CA THR A 63 -5.24 9.40 13.19
C THR A 63 -4.55 8.70 14.35
N PHE A 64 -4.99 7.49 14.72
CA PHE A 64 -4.40 6.73 15.82
C PHE A 64 -2.96 6.30 15.54
N HIS A 65 -2.64 5.96 14.28
CA HIS A 65 -1.26 5.70 13.86
C HIS A 65 -0.35 6.90 14.13
N GLU A 66 -0.70 8.07 13.59
CA GLU A 66 0.12 9.27 13.78
C GLU A 66 0.17 9.74 15.23
N PHE A 67 -0.94 9.59 15.97
CA PHE A 67 -0.96 9.91 17.39
C PHE A 67 -0.12 8.95 18.24
N GLY A 68 0.03 7.68 17.83
CA GLY A 68 0.95 6.74 18.46
C GLY A 68 2.40 7.26 18.44
N HIS A 69 2.85 7.76 17.27
CA HIS A 69 4.14 8.43 17.17
C HIS A 69 4.19 9.72 17.99
N TYR A 70 3.15 10.56 17.88
CA TYR A 70 3.08 11.84 18.57
C TYR A 70 3.22 11.68 20.09
N PHE A 71 2.40 10.83 20.71
CA PHE A 71 2.42 10.66 22.16
C PHE A 71 3.74 10.08 22.66
N THR A 72 4.33 9.15 21.91
CA THR A 72 5.64 8.59 22.27
C THR A 72 6.77 9.61 22.14
N ALA A 73 6.76 10.43 21.09
CA ALA A 73 7.70 11.54 20.96
C ALA A 73 7.53 12.57 22.09
N ARG A 74 6.29 12.87 22.50
CA ARG A 74 5.99 13.75 23.63
C ARG A 74 6.45 13.17 24.97
N TYR A 75 6.31 11.85 25.18
CA TYR A 75 6.83 11.15 26.35
C TYR A 75 8.35 11.33 26.49
N TYR A 76 9.08 11.28 25.37
CA TYR A 76 10.51 11.57 25.32
C TYR A 76 10.87 13.06 25.34
N ASN A 77 9.91 13.96 25.58
CA ASN A 77 10.08 15.42 25.55
C ASN A 77 10.59 15.96 24.20
N ILE A 78 10.38 15.22 23.12
CA ILE A 78 10.75 15.63 21.76
C ILE A 78 9.68 16.58 21.23
N LYS A 79 10.13 17.68 20.62
CA LYS A 79 9.22 18.65 19.99
C LYS A 79 8.69 18.04 18.69
N VAL A 80 7.38 17.89 18.60
CA VAL A 80 6.68 17.29 17.46
C VAL A 80 5.45 18.13 17.11
N THR A 81 5.08 18.12 15.84
CA THR A 81 3.88 18.79 15.32
C THR A 81 2.65 17.89 15.41
N LEU A 82 1.45 18.47 15.34
CA LEU A 82 0.25 17.69 15.00
C LEU A 82 0.36 17.12 13.57
N PRO A 83 -0.39 16.05 13.25
CA PRO A 83 -0.32 15.42 11.93
C PRO A 83 -0.70 16.38 10.80
N TYR A 84 0.06 16.33 9.71
CA TYR A 84 -0.30 16.94 8.43
C TYR A 84 -0.91 15.86 7.55
N TYR A 85 -2.21 15.96 7.29
CA TYR A 85 -2.88 15.09 6.34
C TYR A 85 -2.53 15.49 4.92
N ILE A 86 -2.37 14.51 4.04
CA ILE A 86 -1.96 14.72 2.65
C ILE A 86 -3.13 14.34 1.74
N PRO A 87 -4.05 15.28 1.42
CA PRO A 87 -5.17 15.01 0.55
C PRO A 87 -4.66 14.65 -0.85
N MET A 88 -5.19 13.58 -1.44
CA MET A 88 -4.88 13.18 -2.80
C MET A 88 -6.12 12.57 -3.44
N TRP A 89 -6.75 13.32 -4.33
CA TRP A 89 -7.91 12.88 -5.09
C TRP A 89 -7.58 12.89 -6.58
N LEU A 90 -7.33 11.70 -7.13
CA LEU A 90 -6.89 11.48 -8.51
C LEU A 90 -8.00 10.87 -9.39
N SER A 91 -9.26 11.03 -9.00
CA SER A 91 -10.45 10.43 -9.62
C SER A 91 -10.55 10.62 -11.14
N ALA A 92 -10.00 11.72 -11.68
CA ALA A 92 -9.99 11.98 -13.13
C ALA A 92 -9.00 11.10 -13.93
N ILE A 93 -8.08 10.39 -13.27
CA ILE A 93 -7.00 9.63 -13.91
C ILE A 93 -7.05 8.15 -13.49
N SER A 94 -7.35 7.86 -12.22
CA SER A 94 -7.45 6.49 -11.70
C SER A 94 -8.26 6.42 -10.40
N MET A 95 -8.62 5.20 -9.98
CA MET A 95 -9.26 4.97 -8.69
C MET A 95 -8.44 5.60 -7.56
N SER A 96 -9.05 6.52 -6.82
CA SER A 96 -8.38 7.27 -5.77
C SER A 96 -8.73 6.74 -4.39
N ILE A 97 -7.75 6.68 -3.49
CA ILE A 97 -7.96 6.38 -2.06
C ILE A 97 -8.36 7.66 -1.28
N GLY A 98 -8.22 8.83 -1.90
CA GLY A 98 -8.57 10.14 -1.34
C GLY A 98 -7.52 10.76 -0.41
N THR A 99 -6.47 10.02 -0.03
CA THR A 99 -5.35 10.51 0.78
C THR A 99 -4.08 9.69 0.53
N MET A 100 -2.92 10.33 0.72
CA MET A 100 -1.60 9.66 0.79
C MET A 100 -1.22 9.29 2.23
N GLY A 101 -2.11 9.53 3.19
CA GLY A 101 -1.89 9.33 4.61
C GLY A 101 -1.74 10.66 5.36
N ALA A 102 -1.11 10.58 6.52
CA ALA A 102 -0.78 11.72 7.35
C ALA A 102 0.67 11.56 7.83
N VAL A 103 1.33 12.69 8.12
CA VAL A 103 2.72 12.67 8.59
C VAL A 103 2.89 13.68 9.73
N ILE A 104 3.47 13.23 10.83
CA ILE A 104 4.01 14.12 11.86
C ILE A 104 5.42 14.60 11.50
N ARG A 105 5.69 15.88 11.75
CA ARG A 105 7.05 16.42 11.69
C ARG A 105 7.68 16.43 13.08
N ILE A 106 8.75 15.66 13.25
CA ILE A 106 9.64 15.72 14.41
C ILE A 106 10.58 16.93 14.23
N ILE A 107 10.54 17.88 15.17
CA ILE A 107 11.35 19.11 15.16
C ILE A 107 12.54 18.98 16.11
N GLY A 108 12.37 18.27 17.23
CA GLY A 108 13.45 17.98 18.17
C GLY A 108 14.41 16.92 17.62
N GLN A 109 15.56 16.78 18.27
CA GLN A 109 16.52 15.71 17.97
C GLN A 109 16.15 14.45 18.76
N THR A 110 16.03 13.34 18.05
CA THR A 110 16.04 11.97 18.60
C THR A 110 17.49 11.54 18.77
N ARG A 111 17.92 11.31 20.02
CA ARG A 111 19.34 11.10 20.35
C ARG A 111 19.72 9.63 20.44
N SER A 112 18.77 8.80 20.87
CA SER A 112 19.04 7.39 21.15
C SER A 112 18.35 6.44 20.17
N ARG A 113 19.00 5.30 19.91
CA ARG A 113 18.39 4.17 19.18
C ARG A 113 17.07 3.72 19.81
N LYS A 114 16.97 3.80 21.14
CA LYS A 114 15.76 3.47 21.90
C LYS A 114 14.61 4.41 21.59
N GLU A 115 14.86 5.72 21.50
CA GLU A 115 13.82 6.70 21.12
C GLU A 115 13.30 6.43 19.72
N TYR A 116 14.19 6.20 18.74
CA TYR A 116 13.77 5.85 17.38
C TYR A 116 12.94 4.57 17.35
N PHE A 117 13.36 3.54 18.07
CA PHE A 117 12.63 2.27 18.15
C PHE A 117 11.24 2.45 18.77
N ASP A 118 11.14 3.12 19.92
CA ASP A 118 9.88 3.29 20.63
C ASP A 118 8.91 4.19 19.84
N ILE A 119 9.40 5.25 19.19
CA ILE A 119 8.57 6.09 18.33
C ILE A 119 8.13 5.29 17.10
N GLY A 120 9.04 4.59 16.42
CA GLY A 120 8.74 3.82 15.21
C GLY A 120 7.76 2.68 15.44
N ILE A 121 7.74 2.06 16.62
CA ILE A 121 6.81 0.96 16.92
C ILE A 121 5.42 1.42 17.36
N ALA A 122 5.32 2.60 18.00
CA ALA A 122 4.08 3.06 18.61
C ALA A 122 2.98 3.38 17.60
N GLY A 123 3.32 3.99 16.46
CA GLY A 123 2.35 4.32 15.42
C GLY A 123 1.71 3.08 14.78
N PRO A 124 2.50 2.18 14.18
CA PRO A 124 1.99 0.95 13.59
C PRO A 124 1.14 0.11 14.55
N LEU A 125 1.56 -0.03 15.82
CA LEU A 125 0.77 -0.77 16.80
C LEU A 125 -0.58 -0.08 17.11
N ALA A 126 -0.59 1.24 17.28
CA ALA A 126 -1.82 1.98 17.55
C ALA A 126 -2.79 1.90 16.36
N GLY A 127 -2.30 2.15 15.15
CA GLY A 127 -3.10 2.03 13.92
C GLY A 127 -3.62 0.61 13.70
N PHE A 128 -2.76 -0.39 13.86
CA PHE A 128 -3.11 -1.81 13.70
C PHE A 128 -4.22 -2.26 14.65
N MET A 129 -4.15 -1.86 15.93
CA MET A 129 -5.20 -2.23 16.90
C MET A 129 -6.57 -1.67 16.52
N VAL A 130 -6.63 -0.42 16.04
CA VAL A 130 -7.88 0.17 15.56
C VAL A 130 -8.34 -0.51 14.27
N ALA A 131 -7.42 -0.83 13.35
CA ALA A 131 -7.73 -1.55 12.12
C ALA A 131 -8.35 -2.93 12.41
N LEU A 132 -7.86 -3.66 13.42
CA LEU A 132 -8.45 -4.94 13.84
C LEU A 132 -9.90 -4.79 14.31
N VAL A 133 -10.20 -3.74 15.09
CA VAL A 133 -11.57 -3.46 15.55
C VAL A 133 -12.49 -3.12 14.37
N VAL A 134 -12.02 -2.28 13.44
CA VAL A 134 -12.77 -1.90 12.24
C VAL A 134 -13.02 -3.11 11.33
N LEU A 135 -12.01 -3.95 11.11
CA LEU A 135 -12.16 -5.19 10.33
C LEU A 135 -13.12 -6.17 10.99
N PHE A 136 -12.98 -6.38 12.30
CA PHE A 136 -13.89 -7.25 13.05
C PHE A 136 -15.34 -6.77 12.93
N TYR A 137 -15.59 -5.47 13.10
CA TYR A 137 -16.91 -4.88 12.88
C TYR A 137 -17.39 -5.07 11.44
N GLY A 138 -16.55 -4.77 10.44
CA GLY A 138 -16.90 -4.88 9.02
C GLY A 138 -17.27 -6.30 8.59
N PHE A 139 -16.52 -7.31 9.03
CA PHE A 139 -16.81 -8.72 8.69
C PHE A 139 -17.98 -9.33 9.46
N THR A 140 -18.28 -8.83 10.66
CA THR A 140 -19.44 -9.31 11.46
C THR A 140 -20.75 -8.62 11.08
N HIS A 141 -20.69 -7.41 10.51
CA HIS A 141 -21.85 -6.60 10.13
C HIS A 141 -21.94 -6.44 8.61
N LEU A 142 -21.71 -7.54 7.87
CA LEU A 142 -21.91 -7.56 6.43
C LEU A 142 -23.39 -7.28 6.09
N PRO A 143 -23.68 -6.37 5.16
CA PRO A 143 -25.05 -6.10 4.74
C PRO A 143 -25.65 -7.31 3.99
N PRO A 144 -26.99 -7.40 3.89
CA PRO A 144 -27.65 -8.44 3.12
C PRO A 144 -27.33 -8.33 1.63
N LEU A 145 -27.54 -9.41 0.86
CA LEU A 145 -27.27 -9.47 -0.58
C LEU A 145 -27.98 -8.37 -1.39
N GLU A 146 -29.13 -7.88 -0.93
CA GLU A 146 -29.82 -6.75 -1.56
C GLU A 146 -28.93 -5.50 -1.69
N TYR A 147 -27.95 -5.33 -0.80
CA TYR A 147 -27.00 -4.23 -0.87
C TYR A 147 -26.20 -4.25 -2.17
N ILE A 148 -25.59 -5.39 -2.51
CA ILE A 148 -24.78 -5.50 -3.72
C ILE A 148 -25.64 -5.48 -4.98
N PHE A 149 -26.88 -5.98 -4.91
CA PHE A 149 -27.82 -5.91 -6.04
C PHE A 149 -28.32 -4.49 -6.32
N LYS A 150 -28.29 -3.57 -5.34
CA LYS A 150 -28.56 -2.15 -5.60
C LYS A 150 -27.43 -1.47 -6.36
N ILE A 151 -26.20 -1.90 -6.14
CA ILE A 151 -25.01 -1.38 -6.80
C ILE A 151 -24.91 -1.97 -8.22
N HIS A 152 -25.11 -3.28 -8.33
CA HIS A 152 -25.11 -4.03 -9.59
C HIS A 152 -26.47 -4.71 -9.82
N PRO A 153 -27.47 -4.00 -10.38
CA PRO A 153 -28.80 -4.56 -10.65
C PRO A 153 -28.80 -5.84 -11.50
N GLU A 154 -27.80 -6.02 -12.35
CA GLU A 154 -27.57 -7.22 -13.15
C GLU A 154 -27.38 -8.49 -12.31
N TYR A 155 -26.92 -8.37 -11.06
CA TYR A 155 -26.67 -9.52 -10.16
C TYR A 155 -27.97 -10.13 -9.66
N THR A 156 -29.06 -9.37 -9.67
CA THR A 156 -30.40 -9.81 -9.28
C THR A 156 -30.84 -11.07 -10.04
N LYS A 157 -30.37 -11.26 -11.29
CA LYS A 157 -30.69 -12.42 -12.12
C LYS A 157 -30.08 -13.73 -11.60
N PHE A 158 -28.96 -13.65 -10.88
CA PHE A 158 -28.21 -14.80 -10.38
C PHE A 158 -28.52 -15.11 -8.91
N GLY A 159 -29.14 -14.17 -8.18
CA GLY A 159 -29.50 -14.35 -6.77
C GLY A 159 -28.28 -14.73 -5.92
N GLU A 160 -28.39 -15.74 -5.08
CA GLU A 160 -27.30 -16.19 -4.20
C GLU A 160 -26.09 -16.77 -4.97
N HIS A 161 -26.28 -17.22 -6.22
CA HIS A 161 -25.24 -17.83 -7.05
C HIS A 161 -24.40 -16.81 -7.85
N TYR A 162 -24.67 -15.51 -7.70
CA TYR A 162 -23.93 -14.46 -8.41
C TYR A 162 -22.41 -14.59 -8.25
N LYS A 163 -21.94 -15.01 -7.06
CA LYS A 163 -20.51 -15.16 -6.74
C LYS A 163 -19.76 -16.10 -7.69
N THR A 164 -20.41 -17.17 -8.16
CA THR A 164 -19.82 -18.15 -9.08
C THR A 164 -20.16 -17.82 -10.52
N ASP A 165 -21.39 -17.40 -10.78
CA ASP A 165 -21.93 -17.34 -12.13
C ASP A 165 -21.39 -16.12 -12.91
N ILE A 166 -21.08 -15.02 -12.22
CA ILE A 166 -20.51 -13.82 -12.84
C ILE A 166 -19.07 -14.05 -13.31
N LEU A 167 -18.31 -14.92 -12.65
CA LEU A 167 -16.95 -15.27 -13.06
C LEU A 167 -16.91 -15.91 -14.45
N HIS A 168 -18.03 -16.49 -14.90
CA HIS A 168 -18.17 -17.08 -16.23
C HIS A 168 -18.61 -16.07 -17.29
N ILE A 169 -18.95 -14.83 -16.90
CA ILE A 169 -19.39 -13.77 -17.81
C ILE A 169 -18.25 -12.79 -18.00
N THR A 170 -17.34 -13.16 -18.90
CA THR A 170 -16.11 -12.46 -19.29
C THR A 170 -16.28 -10.95 -19.49
N LYS A 171 -17.44 -10.53 -20.02
CA LYS A 171 -17.72 -9.14 -20.38
C LYS A 171 -17.91 -8.18 -19.20
N PHE A 172 -18.29 -8.68 -18.02
CA PHE A 172 -18.51 -7.84 -16.83
C PHE A 172 -17.27 -7.66 -15.98
N MET A 173 -16.32 -8.59 -16.10
CA MET A 173 -15.19 -8.72 -15.19
C MET A 173 -13.89 -8.17 -15.78
N ASP A 174 -13.81 -8.01 -17.10
CA ASP A 174 -12.62 -7.51 -17.79
C ASP A 174 -12.30 -6.06 -17.37
N GLY A 175 -11.10 -5.85 -16.85
CA GLY A 175 -10.66 -4.56 -16.29
C GLY A 175 -11.16 -4.24 -14.87
N GLN A 176 -11.88 -5.16 -14.20
CA GLN A 176 -12.27 -4.95 -12.81
C GLN A 176 -11.09 -5.14 -11.86
N LEU A 177 -11.05 -4.29 -10.84
CA LEU A 177 -10.06 -4.38 -9.77
C LEU A 177 -10.42 -5.47 -8.76
N VAL A 178 -9.49 -6.38 -8.52
CA VAL A 178 -9.54 -7.43 -7.51
C VAL A 178 -8.56 -7.15 -6.40
N LEU A 179 -9.03 -7.26 -5.17
CA LEU A 179 -8.17 -7.16 -4.01
C LEU A 179 -7.44 -8.47 -3.73
N GLY A 180 -6.14 -8.36 -3.48
CA GLY A 180 -5.36 -9.47 -2.95
C GLY A 180 -5.71 -9.79 -1.51
N ASP A 181 -5.24 -10.95 -1.06
CA ASP A 181 -5.42 -11.39 0.32
C ASP A 181 -4.08 -11.40 1.07
N ASN A 182 -4.03 -10.73 2.22
CA ASN A 182 -3.00 -10.97 3.23
C ASN A 182 -3.47 -12.01 4.26
N LEU A 183 -2.53 -12.51 5.07
CA LEU A 183 -2.80 -13.59 6.03
C LEU A 183 -3.88 -13.21 7.05
N LEU A 184 -3.87 -11.96 7.51
CA LEU A 184 -4.87 -11.47 8.46
C LEU A 184 -6.25 -11.37 7.80
N PHE A 185 -6.31 -10.87 6.58
CA PHE A 185 -7.56 -10.75 5.84
C PHE A 185 -8.16 -12.13 5.51
N LYS A 186 -7.32 -13.13 5.17
CA LYS A 186 -7.74 -14.55 5.06
C LYS A 186 -8.30 -15.09 6.36
N PHE A 187 -7.69 -14.74 7.49
CA PHE A 187 -8.19 -15.15 8.80
C PHE A 187 -9.62 -14.60 9.04
N PHE A 188 -9.86 -13.31 8.78
CA PHE A 188 -11.21 -12.74 8.94
C PHE A 188 -12.24 -13.39 7.99
N LYS A 189 -11.88 -13.63 6.73
CA LYS A 189 -12.75 -14.31 5.76
C LYS A 189 -13.14 -15.72 6.19
N ASN A 190 -12.19 -16.49 6.73
CA ASN A 190 -12.40 -17.90 7.03
C ASN A 190 -13.03 -18.15 8.40
N TYR A 191 -12.78 -17.28 9.37
CA TYR A 191 -13.13 -17.54 10.77
C TYR A 191 -14.10 -16.52 11.39
N VAL A 192 -14.30 -15.35 10.77
CA VAL A 192 -15.12 -14.28 11.35
C VAL A 192 -16.33 -13.95 10.48
N ALA A 193 -16.16 -13.91 9.15
CA ALA A 193 -17.20 -13.55 8.22
C ALA A 193 -18.30 -14.63 8.14
N ASP A 194 -19.56 -14.21 7.93
CA ASP A 194 -20.61 -15.13 7.50
C ASP A 194 -20.34 -15.55 6.04
N PRO A 195 -20.10 -16.85 5.76
CA PRO A 195 -19.81 -17.33 4.40
C PRO A 195 -20.91 -16.99 3.38
N LYS A 196 -22.17 -16.88 3.83
CA LYS A 196 -23.29 -16.55 2.95
C LYS A 196 -23.24 -15.11 2.47
N LEU A 197 -22.84 -14.19 3.34
CA LEU A 197 -22.79 -12.76 3.05
C LEU A 197 -21.42 -12.30 2.54
N LEU A 198 -20.36 -13.10 2.71
CA LEU A 198 -19.01 -12.73 2.31
C LEU A 198 -18.92 -12.43 0.80
N PRO A 199 -18.59 -11.20 0.38
CA PRO A 199 -18.43 -10.86 -1.03
C PRO A 199 -17.13 -11.47 -1.61
N PRO A 200 -17.11 -11.76 -2.92
CA PRO A 200 -15.86 -12.12 -3.60
C PRO A 200 -14.89 -10.92 -3.65
N ASN A 201 -13.60 -11.19 -3.89
CA ASN A 201 -12.53 -10.18 -3.74
C ASN A 201 -12.66 -8.93 -4.63
N PHE A 202 -13.32 -9.06 -5.78
CA PHE A 202 -13.58 -7.94 -6.71
C PHE A 202 -14.71 -7.02 -6.21
N GLU A 203 -15.55 -7.49 -5.27
CA GLU A 203 -16.65 -6.70 -4.72
C GLU A 203 -16.32 -6.01 -3.39
N ILE A 204 -15.18 -6.35 -2.77
CA ILE A 204 -14.85 -5.88 -1.41
C ILE A 204 -14.75 -4.35 -1.33
N MET A 205 -14.34 -3.68 -2.42
CA MET A 205 -14.26 -2.21 -2.47
C MET A 205 -15.60 -1.51 -2.22
N HIS A 206 -16.72 -2.19 -2.54
CA HIS A 206 -18.07 -1.69 -2.31
C HIS A 206 -18.49 -1.76 -0.84
N TYR A 207 -17.70 -2.39 0.05
CA TYR A 207 -18.00 -2.54 1.47
C TYR A 207 -17.10 -1.58 2.27
N PRO A 208 -17.56 -0.36 2.56
CA PRO A 208 -16.69 0.75 2.94
C PRO A 208 -15.86 0.52 4.21
N VAL A 209 -16.43 -0.17 5.20
CA VAL A 209 -15.73 -0.50 6.45
C VAL A 209 -14.61 -1.51 6.22
N ILE A 210 -14.88 -2.56 5.43
CA ILE A 210 -13.88 -3.59 5.11
C ILE A 210 -12.81 -2.99 4.21
N TRP A 211 -13.20 -2.16 3.25
CA TRP A 211 -12.30 -1.42 2.38
C TRP A 211 -11.35 -0.51 3.16
N ALA A 212 -11.87 0.27 4.11
CA ALA A 212 -11.07 1.09 5.02
C ALA A 212 -10.08 0.25 5.85
N GLY A 213 -10.54 -0.88 6.38
CA GLY A 213 -9.70 -1.82 7.12
C GLY A 213 -8.58 -2.42 6.25
N TYR A 214 -8.92 -2.86 5.03
CA TYR A 214 -7.96 -3.43 4.08
C TYR A 214 -6.86 -2.42 3.70
N LEU A 215 -7.25 -1.20 3.30
CA LEU A 215 -6.30 -0.14 3.01
C LEU A 215 -5.43 0.20 4.21
N SER A 216 -5.98 0.16 5.42
CA SER A 216 -5.21 0.39 6.64
C SER A 216 -4.15 -0.70 6.88
N LEU A 217 -4.47 -1.97 6.66
CA LEU A 217 -3.48 -3.04 6.70
C LEU A 217 -2.40 -2.85 5.63
N PHE A 218 -2.80 -2.42 4.43
CA PHE A 218 -1.88 -2.12 3.35
C PHE A 218 -0.88 -1.00 3.72
N PHE A 219 -1.36 0.15 4.20
CA PHE A 219 -0.49 1.25 4.65
C PHE A 219 0.35 0.88 5.86
N THR A 220 -0.19 0.11 6.80
CA THR A 220 0.57 -0.43 7.94
C THR A 220 1.72 -1.31 7.45
N ALA A 221 1.45 -2.19 6.48
CA ALA A 221 2.48 -3.04 5.89
C ALA A 221 3.55 -2.22 5.17
N LEU A 222 3.17 -1.21 4.38
CA LEU A 222 4.11 -0.31 3.72
C LEU A 222 5.02 0.42 4.72
N ASN A 223 4.46 0.95 5.80
CA ASN A 223 5.22 1.63 6.85
C ASN A 223 6.11 0.67 7.63
N LEU A 224 5.72 -0.60 7.77
CA LEU A 224 6.52 -1.62 8.44
C LEU A 224 7.52 -2.35 7.54
N ILE A 225 7.65 -1.99 6.26
CA ILE A 225 8.74 -2.48 5.43
C ILE A 225 10.07 -2.09 6.11
N PRO A 226 10.97 -3.05 6.37
CA PRO A 226 12.16 -2.82 7.19
C PRO A 226 13.30 -2.15 6.39
N ILE A 227 13.02 -0.95 5.86
CA ILE A 227 13.91 -0.19 4.99
C ILE A 227 14.00 1.27 5.42
N GLY A 228 15.22 1.81 5.46
CA GLY A 228 15.44 3.25 5.59
C GLY A 228 14.82 3.88 6.83
N GLN A 229 14.09 4.99 6.63
CA GLN A 229 13.42 5.77 7.66
C GLN A 229 11.92 5.45 7.82
N LEU A 230 11.46 4.34 7.24
CA LEU A 230 10.13 3.84 7.54
C LEU A 230 10.07 3.35 9.00
N ASP A 231 8.85 3.22 9.54
CA ASP A 231 8.62 2.69 10.89
C ASP A 231 9.28 1.31 11.07
N GLY A 232 9.13 0.42 10.10
CA GLY A 232 9.79 -0.88 10.06
C GLY A 232 11.31 -0.78 10.01
N GLY A 233 11.84 0.24 9.36
CA GLY A 233 13.27 0.58 9.33
C GLY A 233 13.80 0.95 10.71
N HIS A 234 13.09 1.82 11.44
CA HIS A 234 13.40 2.17 12.83
C HIS A 234 13.36 0.96 13.76
N ILE A 235 12.36 0.08 13.58
CA ILE A 235 12.22 -1.17 14.36
C ILE A 235 13.40 -2.10 14.07
N LEU A 236 13.69 -2.39 12.80
CA LEU A 236 14.78 -3.30 12.44
C LEU A 236 16.13 -2.73 12.87
N TYR A 237 16.40 -1.44 12.65
CA TYR A 237 17.59 -0.74 13.13
C TYR A 237 17.74 -0.88 14.65
N GLY A 238 16.63 -0.66 15.37
CA GLY A 238 16.53 -0.87 16.81
C GLY A 238 16.85 -2.30 17.24
N LEU A 239 16.50 -3.33 16.46
CA LEU A 239 16.75 -4.72 16.80
C LEU A 239 18.20 -5.15 16.53
N ILE A 240 18.72 -4.88 15.33
CA ILE A 240 19.99 -5.46 14.85
C ILE A 240 21.19 -4.50 14.92
N GLY A 241 20.93 -3.21 15.14
CA GLY A 241 21.95 -2.16 15.28
C GLY A 241 22.54 -1.69 13.95
N LYS A 242 23.28 -0.58 14.01
CA LYS A 242 23.80 0.14 12.83
C LYS A 242 24.56 -0.75 11.86
N LYS A 243 25.54 -1.51 12.35
CA LYS A 243 26.43 -2.33 11.52
C LYS A 243 25.64 -3.34 10.66
N ASN A 244 24.71 -4.05 11.27
CA ASN A 244 23.92 -5.07 10.58
C ASN A 244 22.84 -4.42 9.71
N PHE A 245 22.22 -3.33 10.18
CA PHE A 245 21.19 -2.61 9.42
C PHE A 245 21.72 -2.05 8.09
N ASN A 246 22.95 -1.50 8.09
CA ASN A 246 23.59 -0.99 6.87
C ASN A 246 23.88 -2.07 5.82
N ILE A 247 23.80 -3.35 6.19
CA ILE A 247 23.92 -4.47 5.25
C ILE A 247 22.53 -4.99 4.87
N VAL A 248 21.69 -5.23 5.87
CA VAL A 248 20.38 -5.86 5.67
C VAL A 248 19.42 -4.95 4.92
N SER A 249 19.37 -3.64 5.22
CA SER A 249 18.38 -2.76 4.61
C SER A 249 18.55 -2.60 3.09
N PRO A 250 19.77 -2.39 2.54
CA PRO A 250 19.98 -2.44 1.10
C PRO A 250 19.61 -3.77 0.44
N ILE A 251 19.90 -4.91 1.09
CA ILE A 251 19.54 -6.23 0.57
C ILE A 251 18.02 -6.37 0.46
N ILE A 252 17.28 -5.97 1.50
CA ILE A 252 15.81 -6.01 1.49
C ILE A 252 15.27 -5.08 0.40
N PHE A 253 15.84 -3.89 0.23
CA PHE A 253 15.42 -2.94 -0.81
C PHE A 253 15.68 -3.46 -2.23
N ILE A 254 16.85 -4.07 -2.48
CA ILE A 254 17.15 -4.72 -3.76
C ILE A 254 16.19 -5.88 -4.01
N GLY A 255 15.92 -6.71 -3.00
CA GLY A 255 14.94 -7.80 -3.10
C GLY A 255 13.51 -7.30 -3.37
N PHE A 256 13.12 -6.19 -2.74
CA PHE A 256 11.82 -5.55 -2.96
C PHE A 256 11.67 -5.02 -4.40
N ILE A 257 12.71 -4.38 -4.95
CA ILE A 257 12.73 -3.94 -6.36
C ILE A 257 12.73 -5.14 -7.31
N LEU A 258 13.53 -6.17 -6.99
CA LEU A 258 13.59 -7.40 -7.77
C LEU A 258 12.18 -8.00 -7.89
N PHE A 259 11.47 -8.13 -6.77
CA PHE A 259 10.08 -8.57 -6.75
C PHE A 259 9.16 -7.61 -7.50
N ALA A 260 9.19 -6.30 -7.23
CA ALA A 260 8.27 -5.33 -7.82
C ALA A 260 8.36 -5.26 -9.35
N GLY A 261 9.57 -5.32 -9.91
CA GLY A 261 9.78 -5.26 -11.36
C GLY A 261 9.79 -6.64 -12.05
N TYR A 262 9.63 -7.73 -11.31
CA TYR A 262 9.61 -9.06 -11.90
C TYR A 262 8.40 -9.21 -12.82
N GLY A 263 8.60 -9.77 -14.02
CA GLY A 263 7.53 -9.90 -15.01
C GLY A 263 7.27 -8.65 -15.87
N LEU A 264 7.92 -7.51 -15.60
CA LEU A 264 7.78 -6.30 -16.43
C LEU A 264 8.41 -6.50 -17.82
N LEU A 265 9.56 -7.17 -17.86
CA LEU A 265 10.29 -7.55 -19.07
C LEU A 265 10.74 -8.99 -18.91
N THR A 266 10.29 -9.87 -19.81
CA THR A 266 10.51 -11.31 -19.73
C THR A 266 11.30 -11.82 -20.92
N VAL A 267 11.85 -13.04 -20.80
CA VAL A 267 12.51 -13.72 -21.92
C VAL A 267 11.48 -14.11 -23.01
N ASN A 268 10.23 -14.33 -22.62
CA ASN A 268 9.17 -14.63 -23.57
C ASN A 268 8.81 -13.41 -24.42
N ASP A 269 8.86 -12.21 -23.84
CA ASP A 269 8.66 -10.96 -24.59
C ASP A 269 9.70 -10.81 -25.71
N ILE A 270 10.97 -11.17 -25.44
CA ILE A 270 12.05 -11.15 -26.45
C ILE A 270 11.78 -12.13 -27.58
N LYS A 271 11.25 -13.33 -27.28
CA LYS A 271 10.95 -14.36 -28.29
C LYS A 271 9.75 -13.99 -29.17
N ASN A 272 8.83 -13.19 -28.64
CA ASN A 272 7.54 -12.87 -29.28
C ASN A 272 7.52 -11.46 -29.92
N ILE A 273 8.68 -10.82 -30.09
CA ILE A 273 8.79 -9.51 -30.75
C ILE A 273 8.31 -9.64 -32.20
N GLY A 274 7.38 -8.77 -32.61
CA GLY A 274 6.90 -8.72 -34.00
C GLY A 274 5.96 -9.87 -34.42
N THR A 275 5.67 -10.81 -33.53
CA THR A 275 4.73 -11.94 -33.77
C THR A 275 3.39 -11.78 -33.06
N GLY A 276 3.05 -10.54 -32.67
CA GLY A 276 1.81 -10.21 -31.95
C GLY A 276 1.92 -10.25 -30.43
N GLY A 277 3.14 -10.29 -29.86
CA GLY A 277 3.38 -10.11 -28.43
C GLY A 277 3.23 -8.66 -27.95
N GLN A 278 3.61 -8.39 -26.70
CA GLN A 278 3.49 -7.07 -26.06
C GLN A 278 4.23 -5.95 -26.82
N TYR A 279 5.31 -6.27 -27.52
CA TYR A 279 6.17 -5.31 -28.22
C TYR A 279 6.12 -5.53 -29.73
N LYS A 280 5.91 -4.43 -30.49
CA LYS A 280 5.72 -4.48 -31.95
C LYS A 280 7.02 -4.76 -32.69
N ASP A 281 8.13 -4.21 -32.20
CA ASP A 281 9.45 -4.36 -32.79
C ASP A 281 10.54 -4.35 -31.72
N GLU A 282 11.77 -4.68 -32.13
CA GLU A 282 12.92 -4.74 -31.23
C GLU A 282 13.25 -3.37 -30.64
N SER A 283 13.04 -2.29 -31.41
CA SER A 283 13.36 -0.93 -30.98
C SER A 283 12.50 -0.48 -29.80
N GLU A 284 11.21 -0.84 -29.81
CA GLU A 284 10.27 -0.58 -28.73
C GLU A 284 10.70 -1.32 -27.46
N PHE A 285 10.99 -2.62 -27.57
CA PHE A 285 11.47 -3.43 -26.43
C PHE A 285 12.75 -2.85 -25.81
N PHE A 286 13.77 -2.57 -26.62
CA PHE A 286 15.04 -2.04 -26.11
C PHE A 286 14.89 -0.63 -25.52
N THR A 287 13.97 0.19 -26.04
CA THR A 287 13.66 1.51 -25.46
C THR A 287 13.06 1.38 -24.07
N TRP A 288 12.09 0.48 -23.88
CA TRP A 288 11.52 0.19 -22.57
C TRP A 288 12.54 -0.41 -21.60
N LEU A 289 13.40 -1.32 -22.08
CA LEU A 289 14.49 -1.89 -21.29
C LEU A 289 15.47 -0.81 -20.82
N LEU A 290 15.92 0.08 -21.70
CA LEU A 290 16.81 1.18 -21.33
C LEU A 290 16.14 2.16 -20.36
N GLY A 291 14.86 2.48 -20.60
CA GLY A 291 14.06 3.30 -19.69
C GLY A 291 13.95 2.68 -18.30
N TYR A 292 13.71 1.38 -18.22
CA TYR A 292 13.63 0.64 -16.97
C TYR A 292 14.98 0.55 -16.25
N ILE A 293 16.08 0.27 -16.95
CA ILE A 293 17.43 0.29 -16.36
C ILE A 293 17.73 1.68 -15.80
N PHE A 294 17.38 2.75 -16.52
CA PHE A 294 17.58 4.12 -16.04
C PHE A 294 16.72 4.43 -14.82
N PHE A 295 15.46 3.98 -14.79
CA PHE A 295 14.59 4.07 -13.64
C PHE A 295 15.17 3.38 -12.40
N LEU A 296 15.66 2.14 -12.55
CA LEU A 296 16.32 1.40 -11.48
C LEU A 296 17.58 2.12 -10.98
N ARG A 297 18.35 2.73 -11.89
CA ARG A 297 19.53 3.52 -11.52
C ARG A 297 19.16 4.72 -10.66
N ILE A 298 18.00 5.35 -10.89
CA ILE A 298 17.50 6.42 -10.01
C ILE A 298 17.13 5.84 -8.63
N CYS A 299 16.46 4.70 -8.59
CA CYS A 299 16.10 4.03 -7.33
C CYS A 299 17.34 3.67 -6.50
N PHE A 300 18.40 3.17 -7.13
CA PHE A 300 19.64 2.78 -6.45
C PHE A 300 20.64 3.93 -6.22
N SER A 301 20.31 5.16 -6.64
CA SER A 301 21.24 6.29 -6.60
C SER A 301 21.72 6.71 -5.20
N ARG A 302 21.02 6.28 -4.13
CA ARG A 302 21.40 6.57 -2.73
C ARG A 302 21.96 5.37 -1.95
N ILE A 303 22.19 4.23 -2.62
CA ILE A 303 22.83 3.07 -1.97
C ILE A 303 24.34 3.30 -1.81
N SER A 304 24.97 3.95 -2.77
CA SER A 304 26.41 4.19 -2.76
C SER A 304 26.71 5.55 -3.37
N GLU A 305 27.73 6.22 -2.85
CA GLU A 305 28.24 7.47 -3.41
C GLU A 305 28.85 7.26 -4.81
N ASN A 306 29.35 6.05 -5.08
CA ASN A 306 29.90 5.72 -6.39
C ASN A 306 28.75 5.48 -7.40
N PRO A 307 28.61 6.33 -8.44
CA PRO A 307 27.54 6.19 -9.42
C PRO A 307 27.61 4.87 -10.19
N ILE A 308 28.79 4.25 -10.31
CA ILE A 308 28.96 2.96 -10.99
C ILE A 308 28.19 1.86 -10.23
N THR A 309 28.16 1.90 -8.89
CA THR A 309 27.43 0.91 -8.09
C THR A 309 25.94 0.90 -8.45
N SER A 310 25.33 2.07 -8.66
CA SER A 310 23.91 2.14 -9.04
C SER A 310 23.63 1.50 -10.40
N TRP A 311 24.55 1.64 -11.37
CA TRP A 311 24.44 0.98 -12.68
C TRP A 311 24.63 -0.52 -12.56
N VAL A 312 25.65 -0.97 -11.83
CA VAL A 312 25.91 -2.39 -11.60
C VAL A 312 24.70 -3.05 -10.97
N LEU A 313 24.13 -2.46 -9.91
CA LEU A 313 22.93 -2.98 -9.26
C LEU A 313 21.72 -3.03 -10.21
N SER A 314 21.52 -1.99 -11.02
CA SER A 314 20.42 -1.95 -12.00
C SER A 314 20.54 -3.07 -13.02
N LEU A 315 21.73 -3.25 -13.60
CA LEU A 315 22.00 -4.31 -14.56
C LEU A 315 21.92 -5.71 -13.92
N SER A 316 22.40 -5.87 -12.68
CA SER A 316 22.29 -7.12 -11.93
C SER A 316 20.85 -7.51 -11.64
N VAL A 317 20.00 -6.54 -11.27
CA VAL A 317 18.57 -6.79 -11.02
C VAL A 317 17.86 -7.19 -12.29
N VAL A 318 18.08 -6.46 -13.39
CA VAL A 318 17.49 -6.80 -14.70
C VAL A 318 17.93 -8.19 -15.16
N LEU A 319 19.22 -8.51 -15.03
CA LEU A 319 19.73 -9.85 -15.34
C LEU A 319 19.05 -10.91 -14.48
N ALA A 320 18.92 -10.67 -13.18
CA ALA A 320 18.23 -11.60 -12.28
C ALA A 320 16.75 -11.78 -12.65
N GLN A 321 16.04 -10.73 -13.07
CA GLN A 321 14.65 -10.81 -13.53
C GLN A 321 14.53 -11.65 -14.81
N PHE A 322 15.45 -11.49 -15.77
CA PHE A 322 15.48 -12.34 -16.96
C PHE A 322 15.80 -13.79 -16.63
N LEU A 323 16.75 -14.05 -15.72
CA LEU A 323 17.08 -15.42 -15.28
C LEU A 323 15.89 -16.09 -14.59
N LEU A 324 15.18 -15.37 -13.71
CA LEU A 324 13.96 -15.86 -13.08
C LEU A 324 12.86 -16.14 -14.11
N SER A 325 12.73 -15.28 -15.14
CA SER A 325 11.78 -15.46 -16.23
C SER A 325 12.11 -16.64 -17.16
N TYR A 326 13.36 -17.14 -17.15
CA TYR A 326 13.74 -18.28 -17.96
C TYR A 326 13.31 -19.62 -17.34
N ILE A 327 13.14 -19.68 -16.02
CA ILE A 327 12.77 -20.89 -15.28
C ILE A 327 11.26 -21.14 -15.48
N PRO A 328 10.83 -22.23 -16.13
CA PRO A 328 9.43 -22.44 -16.51
C PRO A 328 8.43 -22.34 -15.36
N ASP A 329 8.76 -22.89 -14.20
CA ASP A 329 7.89 -22.89 -13.01
C ASP A 329 7.72 -21.50 -12.38
N ILE A 330 8.69 -20.60 -12.61
CA ILE A 330 8.70 -19.24 -12.05
C ILE A 330 8.21 -18.24 -13.11
N ALA A 331 8.40 -18.52 -14.40
CA ALA A 331 8.08 -17.65 -15.53
C ALA A 331 6.59 -17.28 -15.64
N THR A 332 5.70 -18.06 -15.03
CA THR A 332 4.25 -17.79 -14.94
C THR A 332 3.87 -16.90 -13.75
N SER A 333 4.80 -16.67 -12.83
CA SER A 333 4.63 -15.71 -11.74
C SER A 333 5.14 -14.34 -12.17
N HIS A 334 4.50 -13.30 -11.66
CA HIS A 334 4.89 -11.92 -11.90
C HIS A 334 5.00 -11.19 -10.58
N GLY A 335 5.76 -10.11 -10.55
CA GLY A 335 5.79 -9.17 -9.44
C GLY A 335 4.57 -8.25 -9.43
N PHE A 336 4.46 -7.43 -8.38
CA PHE A 336 3.51 -6.31 -8.38
C PHE A 336 4.20 -5.01 -8.81
N ILE A 337 4.03 -4.65 -10.08
CA ILE A 337 4.61 -3.44 -10.71
C ILE A 337 4.20 -2.16 -9.98
N GLY A 338 3.01 -2.14 -9.35
CA GLY A 338 2.54 -0.99 -8.56
C GLY A 338 3.42 -0.65 -7.35
N PHE A 339 4.37 -1.50 -6.96
CA PHE A 339 5.38 -1.16 -5.95
C PHE A 339 6.56 -0.36 -6.50
N LEU A 340 6.79 -0.27 -7.82
CA LEU A 340 7.91 0.48 -8.39
C LEU A 340 7.87 1.98 -8.08
N PRO A 341 6.73 2.69 -8.18
CA PRO A 341 6.65 4.09 -7.74
C PRO A 341 7.01 4.29 -6.26
N PHE A 342 6.60 3.35 -5.41
CA PHE A 342 6.96 3.36 -3.99
C PHE A 342 8.46 3.07 -3.79
N ALA A 343 9.03 2.14 -4.54
CA ALA A 343 10.47 1.87 -4.52
C ALA A 343 11.29 3.09 -4.98
N LEU A 344 10.83 3.83 -5.98
CA LEU A 344 11.42 5.10 -6.39
C LEU A 344 11.36 6.12 -5.25
N PHE A 345 10.20 6.24 -4.59
CA PHE A 345 10.04 7.13 -3.44
C PHE A 345 11.06 6.80 -2.34
N LEU A 346 11.17 5.51 -1.97
CA LEU A 346 12.12 5.05 -0.96
C LEU A 346 13.57 5.29 -1.37
N GLY A 347 13.97 4.83 -2.55
CA GLY A 347 15.35 4.91 -3.01
C GLY A 347 15.84 6.33 -3.26
N LYS A 348 14.97 7.20 -3.80
CA LYS A 348 15.36 8.55 -4.21
C LYS A 348 15.09 9.63 -3.17
N PHE A 349 14.01 9.54 -2.39
CA PHE A 349 13.60 10.64 -1.51
C PHE A 349 13.81 10.33 -0.03
N VAL A 350 13.49 9.11 0.41
CA VAL A 350 13.66 8.69 1.82
C VAL A 350 15.09 8.26 2.12
N GLY A 351 15.66 7.42 1.26
CA GLY A 351 16.94 6.74 1.48
C GLY A 351 16.76 5.35 2.10
N VAL A 352 17.76 4.50 1.85
CA VAL A 352 17.76 3.08 2.26
C VAL A 352 18.44 2.87 3.61
N TYR A 353 19.28 3.82 4.03
CA TYR A 353 19.97 3.78 5.32
C TYR A 353 19.21 4.54 6.39
N HIS A 354 19.39 4.12 7.64
CA HIS A 354 18.87 4.84 8.80
C HIS A 354 19.85 5.98 9.17
N PRO A 355 19.35 7.16 9.60
CA PRO A 355 20.17 8.24 10.13
C PRO A 355 21.09 7.78 11.27
N GLU A 356 22.24 8.43 11.42
CA GLU A 356 23.11 8.13 12.55
C GLU A 356 22.49 8.61 13.86
N VAL A 357 22.68 7.83 14.93
CA VAL A 357 22.21 8.16 16.27
C VAL A 357 23.40 8.50 17.16
N GLU A 358 23.22 9.44 18.09
CA GLU A 358 24.27 9.86 19.03
C GLU A 358 24.53 8.78 20.09
N ILE A 359 23.47 8.11 20.55
CA ILE A 359 23.52 7.09 21.60
C ILE A 359 22.98 5.76 21.04
N ASP A 360 23.90 4.88 20.63
CA ASP A 360 23.59 3.52 20.12
C ASP A 360 23.75 2.47 21.23
N GLU A 361 22.80 2.45 22.16
CA GLU A 361 22.69 1.41 23.18
C GLU A 361 21.76 0.27 22.71
N PRO A 362 22.06 -0.99 23.06
CA PRO A 362 21.19 -2.11 22.71
C PRO A 362 19.85 -2.03 23.46
N LEU A 363 18.78 -2.45 22.78
CA LEU A 363 17.46 -2.52 23.39
C LEU A 363 17.38 -3.61 24.48
N ASP A 364 16.56 -3.36 25.49
CA ASP A 364 16.19 -4.39 26.48
C ASP A 364 15.35 -5.51 25.85
N PHE A 365 15.21 -6.61 26.60
CA PHE A 365 14.50 -7.80 26.14
C PHE A 365 13.02 -7.55 25.77
N LYS A 366 12.31 -6.70 26.54
CA LYS A 366 10.89 -6.43 26.28
C LYS A 366 10.70 -5.68 24.97
N ARG A 367 11.56 -4.70 24.71
CA ARG A 367 11.60 -3.97 23.43
C ARG A 367 11.94 -4.88 22.27
N LYS A 368 12.94 -5.75 22.43
CA LYS A 368 13.28 -6.74 21.39
C LYS A 368 12.09 -7.65 21.05
N LEU A 369 11.40 -8.16 22.06
CA LEU A 369 10.19 -8.97 21.87
C LEU A 369 9.11 -8.18 21.10
N LEU A 370 8.84 -6.94 21.52
CA LEU A 370 7.84 -6.08 20.86
C LEU A 370 8.21 -5.80 19.40
N GLY A 371 9.50 -5.57 19.12
CA GLY A 371 9.99 -5.34 17.76
C GLY A 371 9.77 -6.55 16.86
N TRP A 372 10.08 -7.75 17.33
CA TRP A 372 9.81 -8.99 16.57
C TRP A 372 8.32 -9.23 16.37
N LEU A 373 7.49 -8.99 17.38
CA LEU A 373 6.02 -9.06 17.23
C LEU A 373 5.51 -8.08 16.18
N THR A 374 6.09 -6.88 16.10
CA THR A 374 5.67 -5.89 15.09
C THR A 374 6.13 -6.26 13.68
N LEU A 375 7.30 -6.90 13.54
CA LEU A 375 7.71 -7.49 12.26
C LEU A 375 6.84 -8.70 11.87
N ILE A 376 6.26 -9.42 12.83
CA ILE A 376 5.22 -10.43 12.52
C ILE A 376 3.94 -9.74 12.03
N ILE A 377 3.52 -8.62 12.64
CA ILE A 377 2.38 -7.83 12.14
C ILE A 377 2.59 -7.41 10.69
N PHE A 378 3.81 -6.98 10.32
CA PHE A 378 4.17 -6.73 8.93
C PHE A 378 3.87 -7.94 8.02
N ILE A 379 4.36 -9.13 8.37
CA ILE A 379 4.13 -10.35 7.59
C ILE A 379 2.63 -10.67 7.48
N LEU A 380 1.87 -10.44 8.55
CA LEU A 380 0.42 -10.69 8.57
C LEU A 380 -0.37 -9.73 7.68
N CYS A 381 0.07 -8.47 7.58
CA CYS A 381 -0.60 -7.41 6.83
C CYS A 381 -0.11 -7.29 5.38
N PHE A 382 1.12 -7.73 5.09
CA PHE A 382 1.73 -7.58 3.78
C PHE A 382 0.93 -8.33 2.72
N THR A 383 0.52 -7.61 1.69
CA THR A 383 -0.22 -8.16 0.55
C THR A 383 0.68 -8.07 -0.68
N PRO A 384 1.23 -9.19 -1.20
CA PRO A 384 2.15 -9.17 -2.33
C PRO A 384 1.53 -8.58 -3.60
N TYR A 385 0.24 -8.84 -3.82
CA TYR A 385 -0.54 -8.35 -4.96
C TYR A 385 -1.78 -7.60 -4.44
N PRO A 386 -1.63 -6.36 -3.94
CA PRO A 386 -2.72 -5.67 -3.25
C PRO A 386 -3.89 -5.34 -4.18
N PHE A 387 -3.58 -5.07 -5.45
CA PHE A 387 -4.50 -4.59 -6.48
C PHE A 387 -4.18 -5.37 -7.76
N MET A 388 -5.14 -6.11 -8.31
CA MET A 388 -4.97 -6.88 -9.54
C MET A 388 -6.11 -6.53 -10.48
N GLU A 389 -5.87 -6.46 -11.78
CA GLU A 389 -6.93 -6.35 -12.77
C GLU A 389 -7.25 -7.74 -13.31
N ILE A 390 -8.54 -8.05 -13.47
CA ILE A 390 -8.94 -9.24 -14.20
C ILE A 390 -8.81 -8.94 -15.68
N ASP A 391 -7.90 -9.65 -16.35
CA ASP A 391 -7.74 -9.62 -17.78
C ASP A 391 -8.12 -11.00 -18.34
N PHE A 392 -9.22 -11.06 -19.10
CA PHE A 392 -9.64 -12.28 -19.78
C PHE A 392 -9.12 -12.37 -21.22
N SER A 393 -8.46 -11.33 -21.73
CA SER A 393 -7.82 -11.30 -23.05
C SER A 393 -6.47 -12.04 -23.07
N ALA A 394 -5.87 -12.28 -21.90
CA ALA A 394 -4.58 -12.98 -21.73
C ALA A 394 -4.64 -14.53 -21.80
N LYS A 395 -5.67 -15.11 -22.45
CA LYS A 395 -5.79 -16.57 -22.64
C LYS A 395 -5.23 -17.06 -23.97
#